data_AF-A0A6A4WC26-F1
#
_entry.id   AF-A0A6A4WC26-F1
#
_cell.length_a   1.000
_cell.length_b   1.000
_cell.length_c   1.000
_cell.angle_alpha   90.00
_cell.angle_beta   90.00
_cell.angle_gamma   90.00
#
_symmetry.space_group_name_H-M   'P 1'
#
loop_
_entity.id
_entity.type
_entity.pdbx_description
1 polymer ?
#
loop_
_entity_poly.entity_id
_entity_poly.type
_entity_poly.pdbx_seq_one_letter_code
_entity_poly.pdbx_strand_id
1 'polypeptide(L)'
;MNITVYPWIDTNKKLKSGTCSLNMRLQLGVDANVTLNLVGLTGESNIFTITLSDADTTITYSDATAGQQTSSATHLVNSDSLSQLQVSWCGDVTTLGPAGNPSLVSVPAAGVSDIGYLSATSSGPESLLQVEKFAADEWLFDEQGTSADPIFSFGQTMISRQIEPTVDVTVKYDCMSKSYCSVYLRSEYPRLLTIFIGAWSNSASGLAYDKGSSVYFNQTNTGPVLSPTEFNTFTVSYRNGSVTIFRNDESEPIFNVTSELMPPITSVGIGSMHWGSWKSVRVARYDRAWATDSWITDDIGFSNMDTTIYSP
;
A
#
# COMPACT_ATOMS: atom_id res chain seq x y z
N MET A 1 6.19 11.03 -6.17
CA MET A 1 5.38 9.83 -6.50
C MET A 1 3.92 10.21 -6.41
N ASN A 2 3.08 9.75 -7.36
CA ASN A 2 1.63 9.90 -7.28
C ASN A 2 1.02 8.65 -6.62
N ILE A 3 0.05 8.87 -5.74
CA ILE A 3 -0.69 7.86 -5.00
C ILE A 3 -2.18 8.21 -5.13
N THR A 4 -2.95 7.35 -5.78
CA THR A 4 -4.40 7.42 -5.68
C THR A 4 -4.79 6.91 -4.29
N VAL A 5 -5.54 7.72 -3.55
CA VAL A 5 -6.04 7.41 -2.21
C VAL A 5 -7.46 6.87 -2.35
N TYR A 6 -7.61 5.58 -2.11
CA TYR A 6 -8.81 4.84 -2.48
C TYR A 6 -9.87 4.82 -1.37
N PRO A 7 -11.16 4.80 -1.72
CA PRO A 7 -12.24 4.65 -0.75
C PRO A 7 -12.15 3.33 0.01
N TRP A 8 -12.27 3.40 1.34
CA TRP A 8 -12.36 2.23 2.25
C TRP A 8 -11.15 1.28 2.27
N ILE A 9 -10.03 1.65 1.63
CA ILE A 9 -8.88 0.76 1.41
C ILE A 9 -7.56 1.48 1.67
N ASP A 10 -6.90 1.06 2.75
CA ASP A 10 -5.56 1.47 3.13
C ASP A 10 -4.54 1.16 2.04
N THR A 11 -3.94 2.24 1.53
CA THR A 11 -2.88 2.23 0.53
C THR A 11 -1.60 2.68 1.21
N ASN A 12 -0.74 1.72 1.58
CA ASN A 12 0.50 2.03 2.30
C ASN A 12 1.69 2.30 1.36
N LYS A 13 2.60 3.13 1.87
CA LYS A 13 3.95 3.36 1.35
C LYS A 13 4.96 3.24 2.46
N LYS A 14 6.09 2.56 2.20
CA LYS A 14 7.20 2.50 3.15
C LYS A 14 7.96 3.83 3.11
N LEU A 15 8.29 4.35 4.29
CA LEU A 15 9.19 5.50 4.41
C LEU A 15 10.64 5.01 4.46
N LYS A 16 11.57 5.79 3.92
CA LYS A 16 13.00 5.52 4.06
C LYS A 16 13.38 5.56 5.55
N SER A 17 14.25 4.65 6.00
CA SER A 17 14.75 4.67 7.38
C SER A 17 15.36 6.04 7.72
N GLY A 18 15.06 6.56 8.92
CA GLY A 18 15.44 7.92 9.34
C GLY A 18 14.58 9.05 8.77
N THR A 19 13.49 8.76 8.05
CA THR A 19 12.51 9.80 7.66
C THR A 19 11.79 10.32 8.90
N CYS A 20 11.99 11.59 9.23
CA CYS A 20 11.25 12.27 10.30
C CYS A 20 10.37 13.44 9.83
N SER A 21 10.33 13.70 8.51
CA SER A 21 9.48 14.73 7.91
C SER A 21 9.09 14.31 6.49
N LEU A 22 7.89 14.69 6.07
CA LEU A 22 7.32 14.35 4.77
C LEU A 22 6.61 15.56 4.15
N ASN A 23 7.16 16.02 3.02
CA ASN A 23 6.48 16.92 2.10
C ASN A 23 5.49 16.11 1.24
N MET A 24 4.27 16.62 1.11
CA MET A 24 3.22 16.01 0.32
C MET A 24 2.35 17.07 -0.39
N ARG A 25 1.52 16.64 -1.33
CA ARG A 25 0.46 17.45 -1.91
C ARG A 25 -0.82 16.63 -1.95
N LEU A 26 -1.93 17.18 -1.47
CA LEU A 26 -3.22 16.47 -1.45
C LEU A 26 -4.27 17.29 -2.19
N GLN A 27 -4.95 16.64 -3.13
CA GLN A 27 -6.21 17.08 -3.73
C GLN A 27 -7.27 16.07 -3.33
N LEU A 28 -8.36 16.53 -2.72
CA LEU A 28 -9.48 15.68 -2.33
C LEU A 28 -10.33 15.30 -3.55
N GLY A 29 -11.00 14.15 -3.47
CA GLY A 29 -12.23 13.95 -4.24
C GLY A 29 -13.30 14.94 -3.78
N VAL A 30 -14.28 15.24 -4.65
CA VAL A 30 -15.46 16.03 -4.25
C VAL A 30 -16.19 15.27 -3.13
N ASP A 31 -16.51 15.97 -2.03
CA ASP A 31 -17.10 15.41 -0.81
C ASP A 31 -16.28 14.27 -0.14
N ALA A 32 -14.97 14.18 -0.41
CA ALA A 32 -14.07 13.19 0.19
C ALA A 32 -13.36 13.73 1.46
N ASN A 33 -13.27 12.89 2.50
CA ASN A 33 -12.33 13.08 3.60
C ASN A 33 -11.24 12.01 3.53
N VAL A 34 -9.97 12.42 3.59
CA VAL A 34 -8.82 11.52 3.56
C VAL A 34 -8.27 11.31 4.97
N THR A 35 -8.02 10.06 5.32
CA THR A 35 -7.29 9.69 6.53
C THR A 35 -5.89 9.23 6.14
N LEU A 36 -4.87 9.90 6.65
CA LEU A 36 -3.47 9.48 6.58
C LEU A 36 -3.05 8.92 7.93
N ASN A 37 -2.50 7.70 7.96
CA ASN A 37 -1.98 7.10 9.19
C ASN A 37 -0.45 6.99 9.11
N LEU A 38 0.25 7.48 10.12
CA LEU A 38 1.69 7.23 10.29
C LEU A 38 1.85 6.05 11.24
N VAL A 39 2.41 4.97 10.73
CA VAL A 39 2.38 3.64 11.36
C VAL A 39 3.80 3.19 11.70
N GLY A 40 4.00 2.60 12.88
CA GLY A 40 5.29 2.09 13.32
C GLY A 40 5.84 0.97 12.43
N LEU A 41 7.15 0.71 12.49
CA LEU A 41 7.81 -0.39 11.73
C LEU A 41 7.22 -1.78 12.01
N THR A 42 6.69 -2.02 13.22
CA THR A 42 5.97 -3.25 13.59
C THR A 42 4.53 -3.30 13.07
N GLY A 43 3.97 -2.17 12.63
CA GLY A 43 2.66 -2.05 11.99
C GLY A 43 1.44 -2.45 12.83
N GLU A 44 1.58 -2.56 14.16
CA GLU A 44 0.51 -3.01 15.06
C GLU A 44 -0.45 -1.88 15.49
N SER A 45 -0.06 -0.61 15.35
CA SER A 45 -0.88 0.56 15.69
C SER A 45 -0.53 1.81 14.87
N ASN A 46 -1.52 2.67 14.66
CA ASN A 46 -1.32 4.02 14.14
C ASN A 46 -0.72 4.89 15.26
N ILE A 47 0.44 5.47 15.00
CA ILE A 47 1.10 6.40 15.94
C ILE A 47 0.46 7.79 15.79
N PHE A 48 0.26 8.22 14.54
CA PHE A 48 -0.57 9.37 14.21
C PHE A 48 -1.70 8.99 13.26
N THR A 49 -2.86 9.61 13.47
CA THR A 49 -4.00 9.62 12.55
C THR A 49 -4.25 11.08 12.17
N ILE A 50 -4.11 11.40 10.87
CA ILE A 50 -4.41 12.73 10.31
C ILE A 50 -5.67 12.60 9.47
N THR A 51 -6.72 13.33 9.79
CA THR A 51 -7.94 13.40 8.98
C THR A 51 -8.01 14.75 8.30
N LEU A 52 -8.21 14.78 6.97
CA LEU A 52 -8.27 15.99 6.16
C LEU A 52 -9.57 16.04 5.34
N SER A 53 -10.32 17.13 5.48
CA SER A 53 -11.45 17.51 4.64
C SER A 53 -11.28 18.95 4.14
N ASP A 54 -12.21 19.42 3.30
CA ASP A 54 -12.26 20.79 2.81
C ASP A 54 -12.55 21.81 3.92
N ALA A 55 -13.34 21.42 4.92
CA ALA A 55 -13.62 22.21 6.11
C ALA A 55 -12.51 22.12 7.15
N ASP A 56 -12.15 20.91 7.58
CA ASP A 56 -11.37 20.64 8.79
C ASP A 56 -10.11 19.81 8.50
N THR A 57 -9.09 19.95 9.34
CA THR A 57 -7.96 19.04 9.38
C THR A 57 -7.54 18.80 10.82
N THR A 58 -7.54 17.54 11.24
CA THR A 58 -7.14 17.14 12.59
C THR A 58 -5.91 16.24 12.50
N ILE A 59 -4.97 16.43 13.43
CA ILE A 59 -3.94 15.42 13.73
C ILE A 59 -4.16 14.90 15.14
N THR A 60 -4.17 13.59 15.26
CA THR A 60 -4.27 12.84 16.50
C THR A 60 -3.00 12.03 16.71
N TYR A 61 -2.39 12.17 17.88
CA TYR A 61 -1.37 11.27 18.41
C TYR A 61 -2.03 10.30 19.39
N SER A 62 -1.62 9.02 19.34
CA SER A 62 -2.16 7.95 20.20
C SER A 62 -1.02 7.17 20.84
N ASP A 63 -0.81 7.39 22.15
CA ASP A 63 0.10 6.60 22.97
C ASP A 63 -0.70 5.71 23.94
N ALA A 64 -0.30 4.45 24.06
CA ALA A 64 -0.86 3.52 25.04
C ALA A 64 -0.62 3.96 26.50
N THR A 65 0.33 4.88 26.72
CA THR A 65 0.78 5.37 28.03
C THR A 65 0.24 6.76 28.37
N ALA A 66 0.40 7.73 27.47
CA ALA A 66 -0.05 9.11 27.63
C ALA A 66 -1.49 9.38 27.12
N GLY A 67 -2.11 8.42 26.44
CA GLY A 67 -3.45 8.54 25.89
C GLY A 67 -3.50 9.25 24.53
N GLN A 68 -4.67 9.80 24.20
CA GLN A 68 -4.94 10.45 22.91
C GLN A 68 -4.79 11.97 23.03
N GLN A 69 -4.01 12.58 22.14
CA GLN A 69 -3.89 14.03 22.00
C GLN A 69 -4.30 14.44 20.57
N THR A 70 -5.09 15.50 20.44
CA THR A 70 -5.61 15.96 19.14
C THR A 70 -5.49 17.48 19.01
N SER A 71 -5.14 17.95 17.82
CA SER A 71 -5.05 19.36 17.44
C SER A 71 -5.63 19.56 16.04
N SER A 72 -6.10 20.77 15.73
CA SER A 72 -6.87 21.04 14.50
C SER A 72 -6.62 22.42 13.89
N ALA A 73 -6.80 22.50 12.56
CA ALA A 73 -6.97 23.73 11.80
C ALA A 73 -8.07 23.51 10.74
N THR A 74 -8.47 24.58 10.05
CA THR A 74 -9.46 24.53 8.96
C THR A 74 -8.81 24.79 7.59
N HIS A 75 -9.48 24.35 6.52
CA HIS A 75 -9.19 24.70 5.11
C HIS A 75 -7.73 24.48 4.65
N LEU A 76 -7.08 23.41 5.12
CA LEU A 76 -5.72 23.05 4.65
C LEU A 76 -5.70 22.39 3.26
N VAL A 77 -6.79 21.73 2.88
CA VAL A 77 -6.93 21.01 1.59
C VAL A 77 -8.26 21.34 0.92
N ASN A 78 -8.37 20.99 -0.36
CA ASN A 78 -9.56 21.23 -1.18
C ASN A 78 -9.62 20.19 -2.31
N SER A 79 -10.73 20.17 -3.04
CA SER A 79 -10.96 19.28 -4.19
C SER A 79 -10.56 19.90 -5.54
N ASP A 80 -10.44 21.22 -5.64
CA ASP A 80 -10.10 21.93 -6.87
C ASP A 80 -8.61 21.80 -7.26
N SER A 81 -7.72 21.59 -6.28
CA SER A 81 -6.27 21.74 -6.47
C SER A 81 -5.41 20.95 -5.47
N LEU A 82 -4.14 20.74 -5.83
CA LEU A 82 -3.13 20.09 -5.00
C LEU A 82 -2.58 21.03 -3.91
N SER A 83 -3.20 21.02 -2.73
CA SER A 83 -2.69 21.72 -1.53
C SER A 83 -1.33 21.15 -1.10
N GLN A 84 -0.31 21.99 -0.96
CA GLN A 84 1.02 21.59 -0.50
C GLN A 84 1.10 21.57 1.03
N LEU A 85 1.40 20.40 1.60
CA LEU A 85 1.50 20.19 3.04
C LEU A 85 2.90 19.66 3.42
N GLN A 86 3.30 19.93 4.65
CA GLN A 86 4.40 19.24 5.31
C GLN A 86 3.91 18.72 6.67
N VAL A 87 4.28 17.48 6.98
CA VAL A 87 4.19 16.91 8.33
C VAL A 87 5.60 16.60 8.83
N SER A 88 5.88 16.84 10.11
CA SER A 88 7.20 16.59 10.72
C SER A 88 7.05 16.01 12.12
N TRP A 89 7.83 14.98 12.44
CA TRP A 89 7.93 14.31 13.73
C TRP A 89 9.41 14.17 14.19
N CYS A 90 10.29 15.08 13.76
CA CYS A 90 11.73 15.10 14.09
C CYS A 90 12.09 15.42 15.56
N GLY A 91 11.17 15.23 16.51
CA GLY A 91 11.35 15.55 17.93
C GLY A 91 10.01 15.50 18.69
N ASP A 92 10.01 15.99 19.93
CA ASP A 92 8.90 15.80 20.88
C ASP A 92 7.58 16.56 20.56
N VAL A 93 7.52 17.24 19.41
CA VAL A 93 6.30 17.85 18.87
C VAL A 93 6.18 17.46 17.41
N THR A 94 5.05 16.85 17.05
CA THR A 94 4.70 16.58 15.66
C THR A 94 3.85 17.71 15.11
N THR A 95 4.23 18.22 13.93
CA THR A 95 3.63 19.40 13.30
C THR A 95 3.02 19.05 11.95
N LEU A 96 1.97 19.77 11.56
CA LEU A 96 1.31 19.68 10.27
C LEU A 96 0.87 21.08 9.81
N GLY A 97 1.09 21.40 8.55
CA GLY A 97 0.59 22.64 7.95
C GLY A 97 0.97 22.80 6.48
N PRO A 98 0.66 23.96 5.86
CA PRO A 98 1.12 24.27 4.52
C PRO A 98 2.64 24.32 4.46
N ALA A 99 3.25 24.05 3.31
CA ALA A 99 4.71 24.03 3.17
C ALA A 99 5.41 25.37 3.58
N GLY A 100 4.70 26.51 3.54
CA GLY A 100 5.18 27.81 4.03
C GLY A 100 4.91 28.11 5.52
N ASN A 101 4.15 27.25 6.22
CA ASN A 101 3.87 27.34 7.66
C ASN A 101 3.58 25.93 8.23
N PRO A 102 4.58 25.05 8.34
CA PRO A 102 4.41 23.62 8.66
C PRO A 102 3.99 23.34 10.10
N SER A 103 3.85 24.37 10.94
CA SER A 103 3.47 24.30 12.36
C SER A 103 2.10 24.89 12.67
N LEU A 104 1.22 25.06 11.67
CA LEU A 104 -0.14 25.56 11.89
C LEU A 104 -0.94 24.67 12.85
N VAL A 105 -0.77 23.35 12.73
CA VAL A 105 -1.26 22.34 13.67
C VAL A 105 -0.04 21.70 14.34
N SER A 106 -0.12 21.45 15.65
CA SER A 106 0.97 20.84 16.44
C SER A 106 0.41 19.98 17.57
N VAL A 107 1.01 18.83 17.84
CA VAL A 107 0.70 17.91 18.94
C VAL A 107 2.00 17.42 19.61
N PRO A 108 2.12 17.50 20.95
CA PRO A 108 3.20 16.85 21.70
C PRO A 108 3.22 15.33 21.49
N ALA A 109 4.38 14.80 21.10
CA ALA A 109 4.58 13.38 20.77
C ALA A 109 6.02 12.96 21.06
N ALA A 110 6.38 12.98 22.34
CA ALA A 110 7.73 12.65 22.80
C ALA A 110 8.12 11.20 22.50
N GLY A 111 9.37 10.99 22.06
CA GLY A 111 9.93 9.64 21.87
C GLY A 111 9.46 8.86 20.63
N VAL A 112 8.82 9.49 19.64
CA VAL A 112 8.44 8.81 18.38
C VAL A 112 9.63 8.69 17.41
N SER A 113 10.31 7.54 17.42
CA SER A 113 11.47 7.26 16.56
C SER A 113 11.17 6.44 15.29
N ASP A 114 10.21 5.52 15.33
CA ASP A 114 10.18 4.35 14.42
C ASP A 114 8.95 4.27 13.49
N ILE A 115 8.54 5.38 12.88
CA ILE A 115 7.51 5.38 11.82
C ILE A 115 8.08 4.73 10.56
N GLY A 116 7.52 3.59 10.18
CA GLY A 116 7.93 2.81 9.02
C GLY A 116 7.07 3.03 7.78
N TYR A 117 5.81 3.43 7.95
CA TYR A 117 4.82 3.48 6.87
C TYR A 117 3.89 4.69 6.96
N LEU A 118 3.48 5.16 5.79
CA LEU A 118 2.34 6.05 5.59
C LEU A 118 1.20 5.23 4.97
N SER A 119 0.08 5.10 5.67
CA SER A 119 -1.19 4.69 5.06
C SER A 119 -1.96 5.89 4.56
N ALA A 120 -2.73 5.71 3.48
CA ALA A 120 -3.74 6.65 3.03
C ALA A 120 -5.04 5.91 2.64
N THR A 121 -6.17 6.37 3.18
CA THR A 121 -7.53 5.89 2.89
C THR A 121 -8.45 7.08 2.62
N SER A 122 -9.38 6.95 1.68
CA SER A 122 -10.46 7.93 1.46
C SER A 122 -11.78 7.46 2.07
N SER A 123 -12.62 8.42 2.44
CA SER A 123 -14.04 8.25 2.73
C SER A 123 -14.82 9.22 1.83
N GLY A 124 -15.64 8.70 0.92
CA GLY A 124 -16.12 9.44 -0.25
C GLY A 124 -15.43 8.93 -1.53
N PRO A 125 -15.27 9.75 -2.59
CA PRO A 125 -14.56 9.39 -3.82
C PRO A 125 -13.03 9.23 -3.67
N GLU A 126 -12.37 8.80 -4.76
CA GLU A 126 -10.89 8.78 -4.85
C GLU A 126 -10.29 10.19 -4.69
N SER A 127 -9.15 10.27 -4.02
CA SER A 127 -8.37 11.51 -3.83
C SER A 127 -6.94 11.32 -4.37
N LEU A 128 -6.23 12.40 -4.70
CA LEU A 128 -4.86 12.36 -5.24
C LEU A 128 -3.85 12.87 -4.22
N LEU A 129 -3.03 11.97 -3.69
CA LEU A 129 -1.88 12.27 -2.85
C LEU A 129 -0.60 12.21 -3.69
N GLN A 130 0.25 13.22 -3.57
CA GLN A 130 1.62 13.21 -4.07
C GLN A 130 2.59 13.26 -2.89
N VAL A 131 3.65 12.47 -2.92
CA VAL A 131 4.72 12.48 -1.92
C VAL A 131 6.09 12.67 -2.58
N GLU A 132 7.01 13.34 -1.90
CA GLU A 132 8.39 13.47 -2.37
C GLU A 132 9.17 12.15 -2.25
N LYS A 133 10.39 12.08 -2.83
CA LYS A 133 11.14 10.83 -3.11
C LYS A 133 11.46 9.93 -1.90
N PHE A 134 11.20 10.36 -0.66
CA PHE A 134 11.54 9.61 0.55
C PHE A 134 10.54 8.50 0.92
N ALA A 135 9.36 8.49 0.30
CA ALA A 135 8.42 7.36 0.34
C ALA A 135 8.72 6.38 -0.82
N ALA A 136 9.82 5.64 -0.69
CA ALA A 136 10.41 4.87 -1.79
C ALA A 136 9.98 3.39 -1.80
N ASP A 137 9.04 3.07 -2.71
CA ASP A 137 8.79 1.70 -3.19
C ASP A 137 9.66 1.36 -4.44
N GLU A 138 10.76 2.09 -4.68
CA GLU A 138 11.62 1.94 -5.89
C GLU A 138 12.15 0.50 -6.07
N TRP A 139 12.34 -0.22 -4.96
CA TRP A 139 12.82 -1.60 -4.87
C TRP A 139 11.73 -2.68 -4.99
N LEU A 140 10.45 -2.30 -5.06
CA LEU A 140 9.35 -3.27 -5.00
C LEU A 140 9.18 -4.12 -6.28
N PHE A 141 9.95 -3.83 -7.33
CA PHE A 141 9.93 -4.52 -8.62
C PHE A 141 11.32 -4.46 -9.31
N ASP A 142 12.41 -4.74 -8.59
CA ASP A 142 13.73 -4.93 -9.23
C ASP A 142 13.67 -6.17 -10.16
N GLU A 143 14.09 -6.01 -11.42
CA GLU A 143 14.04 -7.08 -12.42
C GLU A 143 14.92 -8.28 -12.06
N GLN A 144 15.96 -8.08 -11.25
CA GLN A 144 16.93 -9.12 -10.89
C GLN A 144 16.37 -10.14 -9.87
N GLY A 145 15.22 -9.86 -9.26
CA GLY A 145 14.71 -10.44 -8.01
C GLY A 145 15.24 -11.82 -7.60
N THR A 146 15.90 -11.88 -6.45
CA THR A 146 16.72 -12.97 -5.91
C THR A 146 16.27 -13.40 -4.50
N SER A 147 16.90 -14.43 -3.92
CA SER A 147 16.69 -14.79 -2.50
C SER A 147 17.23 -13.75 -1.50
N ALA A 148 17.94 -12.72 -1.96
CA ALA A 148 18.40 -11.57 -1.16
C ALA A 148 17.42 -10.37 -1.19
N ASP A 149 16.28 -10.49 -1.88
CA ASP A 149 15.36 -9.37 -2.05
C ASP A 149 14.79 -8.85 -0.71
N PRO A 150 14.64 -7.52 -0.58
CA PRO A 150 14.03 -6.91 0.60
C PRO A 150 12.60 -7.41 0.82
N ILE A 151 12.38 -8.03 1.99
CA ILE A 151 11.05 -8.48 2.41
C ILE A 151 10.22 -7.27 2.86
N PHE A 152 9.05 -7.07 2.24
CA PHE A 152 8.05 -6.12 2.73
C PHE A 152 7.11 -6.85 3.71
N SER A 153 6.99 -6.36 4.95
CA SER A 153 6.21 -6.99 6.02
C SER A 153 5.12 -6.05 6.54
N PHE A 154 3.86 -6.50 6.55
CA PHE A 154 2.70 -5.62 6.71
C PHE A 154 1.42 -6.31 7.18
N GLY A 155 0.54 -5.53 7.81
CA GLY A 155 -0.78 -5.94 8.30
C GLY A 155 -1.90 -5.78 7.26
N GLN A 156 -2.97 -5.10 7.66
CA GLN A 156 -4.21 -4.92 6.89
C GLN A 156 -4.10 -3.76 5.89
N THR A 157 -3.26 -3.94 4.86
CA THR A 157 -3.10 -2.97 3.77
C THR A 157 -2.77 -3.69 2.46
N MET A 158 -2.81 -2.95 1.36
CA MET A 158 -2.09 -3.28 0.13
C MET A 158 -0.86 -2.39 -0.07
N ILE A 159 0.08 -2.90 -0.87
CA ILE A 159 1.06 -2.11 -1.62
C ILE A 159 0.56 -2.09 -3.06
N SER A 160 0.57 -0.93 -3.73
CA SER A 160 0.10 -0.81 -5.13
C SER A 160 1.00 0.08 -5.99
N ARG A 161 0.98 -0.20 -7.30
CA ARG A 161 1.69 0.52 -8.37
C ARG A 161 0.70 0.82 -9.51
N GLN A 162 0.85 1.98 -10.14
CA GLN A 162 0.19 2.30 -11.42
C GLN A 162 0.99 1.66 -12.56
N ILE A 163 0.29 1.15 -13.56
CA ILE A 163 0.82 0.46 -14.76
C ILE A 163 0.23 1.08 -16.02
N GLU A 164 0.81 0.78 -17.19
CA GLU A 164 0.18 1.12 -18.46
C GLU A 164 -1.16 0.34 -18.63
N PRO A 165 -2.24 0.99 -19.11
CA PRO A 165 -3.57 0.37 -19.17
C PRO A 165 -3.61 -0.91 -20.00
N THR A 166 -4.01 -2.03 -19.40
CA THR A 166 -3.99 -3.36 -20.03
C THR A 166 -5.26 -4.18 -19.75
N VAL A 167 -5.62 -5.11 -20.63
CA VAL A 167 -6.68 -6.12 -20.37
C VAL A 167 -6.11 -7.46 -19.88
N ASP A 168 -4.79 -7.62 -19.91
CA ASP A 168 -4.06 -8.80 -19.47
C ASP A 168 -2.98 -8.41 -18.44
N VAL A 169 -2.98 -9.06 -17.27
CA VAL A 169 -2.00 -8.88 -16.20
C VAL A 169 -1.51 -10.23 -15.73
N THR A 170 -0.21 -10.35 -15.44
CA THR A 170 0.36 -11.51 -14.72
C THR A 170 1.27 -10.99 -13.61
N VAL A 171 1.03 -11.44 -12.38
CA VAL A 171 1.76 -11.04 -11.16
C VAL A 171 2.39 -12.29 -10.55
N LYS A 172 3.70 -12.29 -10.33
CA LYS A 172 4.38 -13.34 -9.57
C LYS A 172 5.04 -12.77 -8.32
N TYR A 173 4.88 -13.47 -7.19
CA TYR A 173 5.38 -13.03 -5.88
C TYR A 173 5.41 -14.19 -4.88
N ASP A 174 6.33 -14.11 -3.92
CA ASP A 174 6.31 -14.96 -2.74
C ASP A 174 5.48 -14.30 -1.64
N CYS A 175 4.69 -15.09 -0.90
CA CYS A 175 4.01 -14.63 0.30
C CYS A 175 4.11 -15.64 1.46
N MET A 176 4.36 -15.14 2.66
CA MET A 176 4.37 -15.86 3.93
C MET A 176 3.37 -15.17 4.87
N SER A 177 2.30 -15.87 5.27
CA SER A 177 1.21 -15.32 6.10
C SER A 177 0.31 -16.44 6.66
N LYS A 178 -0.53 -16.11 7.66
CA LYS A 178 -1.58 -17.03 8.14
C LYS A 178 -2.80 -17.05 7.20
N SER A 179 -3.12 -15.92 6.56
CA SER A 179 -4.28 -15.76 5.67
C SER A 179 -4.18 -14.49 4.80
N TYR A 180 -4.90 -14.49 3.68
CA TYR A 180 -5.05 -13.37 2.75
C TYR A 180 -3.72 -12.80 2.22
N CYS A 181 -3.17 -13.45 1.19
CA CYS A 181 -2.10 -12.91 0.35
C CYS A 181 -2.69 -12.50 -1.01
N SER A 182 -3.65 -11.57 -1.00
CA SER A 182 -4.49 -11.23 -2.15
C SER A 182 -3.76 -10.36 -3.19
N VAL A 183 -4.15 -10.50 -4.45
CA VAL A 183 -3.82 -9.56 -5.54
C VAL A 183 -5.02 -8.64 -5.81
N TYR A 184 -4.74 -7.41 -6.16
CA TYR A 184 -5.73 -6.38 -6.48
C TYR A 184 -5.46 -5.84 -7.87
N LEU A 185 -6.48 -5.84 -8.71
CA LEU A 185 -6.45 -5.26 -10.05
C LEU A 185 -7.52 -4.17 -10.10
N ARG A 186 -7.13 -2.95 -10.47
CA ARG A 186 -8.03 -1.79 -10.54
C ARG A 186 -8.07 -1.20 -11.94
N SER A 187 -9.25 -0.72 -12.33
CA SER A 187 -9.45 0.18 -13.47
C SER A 187 -10.02 1.51 -12.96
N GLU A 188 -10.80 2.21 -13.79
CA GLU A 188 -11.63 3.38 -13.42
C GLU A 188 -12.44 3.14 -12.13
N TYR A 189 -12.61 4.14 -11.26
CA TYR A 189 -13.44 4.00 -10.06
C TYR A 189 -14.90 3.64 -10.42
N PRO A 190 -15.56 2.65 -9.78
CA PRO A 190 -15.14 1.84 -8.62
C PRO A 190 -14.69 0.41 -9.00
N ARG A 191 -14.13 0.20 -10.20
CA ARG A 191 -13.80 -1.13 -10.75
C ARG A 191 -12.59 -1.76 -10.05
N LEU A 192 -12.85 -2.58 -9.03
CA LEU A 192 -11.84 -3.31 -8.27
C LEU A 192 -12.08 -4.82 -8.33
N LEU A 193 -11.15 -5.55 -8.94
CA LEU A 193 -11.07 -7.01 -8.81
C LEU A 193 -10.06 -7.37 -7.71
N THR A 194 -10.58 -7.92 -6.62
CA THR A 194 -9.77 -8.56 -5.57
C THR A 194 -9.71 -10.05 -5.82
N ILE A 195 -8.49 -10.59 -5.91
CA ILE A 195 -8.20 -12.02 -6.08
C ILE A 195 -7.65 -12.53 -4.75
N PHE A 196 -8.46 -13.32 -4.03
CA PHE A 196 -8.17 -13.82 -2.69
C PHE A 196 -7.38 -15.13 -2.74
N ILE A 197 -6.26 -15.19 -2.02
CA ILE A 197 -5.43 -16.39 -1.86
C ILE A 197 -5.29 -16.70 -0.37
N GLY A 198 -5.59 -17.94 0.02
CA GLY A 198 -5.57 -18.38 1.42
C GLY A 198 -6.51 -17.56 2.32
N ALA A 199 -7.71 -17.26 1.81
CA ALA A 199 -8.77 -16.57 2.53
C ALA A 199 -9.61 -17.55 3.38
N TRP A 200 -10.57 -17.02 4.14
CA TRP A 200 -11.43 -17.78 5.05
C TRP A 200 -10.63 -18.75 5.95
N SER A 201 -9.71 -18.19 6.72
CA SER A 201 -8.76 -18.94 7.57
C SER A 201 -7.88 -19.92 6.78
N ASN A 202 -7.44 -19.53 5.58
CA ASN A 202 -6.58 -20.34 4.69
C ASN A 202 -7.21 -21.70 4.32
N SER A 203 -8.50 -21.67 3.96
CA SER A 203 -9.25 -22.85 3.50
C SER A 203 -9.71 -22.76 2.04
N ALA A 204 -9.81 -21.54 1.50
CA ALA A 204 -10.31 -21.28 0.16
C ALA A 204 -9.58 -20.10 -0.51
N SER A 205 -9.64 -20.08 -1.83
CA SER A 205 -9.21 -18.97 -2.69
C SER A 205 -10.39 -18.56 -3.58
N GLY A 206 -10.38 -17.33 -4.09
CA GLY A 206 -11.57 -16.77 -4.72
C GLY A 206 -11.34 -15.41 -5.36
N LEU A 207 -12.42 -14.75 -5.76
CA LEU A 207 -12.40 -13.35 -6.19
C LEU A 207 -13.68 -12.60 -5.82
N ALA A 208 -13.55 -11.29 -5.69
CA ALA A 208 -14.64 -10.33 -5.69
C ALA A 208 -14.33 -9.23 -6.71
N TYR A 209 -15.20 -9.04 -7.70
CA TYR A 209 -15.16 -7.92 -8.63
C TYR A 209 -16.25 -6.92 -8.27
N ASP A 210 -15.82 -5.79 -7.70
CA ASP A 210 -16.68 -4.67 -7.35
C ASP A 210 -17.00 -3.82 -8.58
N LYS A 211 -18.29 -3.54 -8.76
CA LYS A 211 -18.86 -2.70 -9.81
C LYS A 211 -19.63 -1.50 -9.23
N GLY A 212 -19.49 -1.21 -7.94
CA GLY A 212 -20.11 -0.11 -7.19
C GLY A 212 -21.56 -0.38 -6.79
N SER A 213 -22.40 -0.78 -7.75
CA SER A 213 -23.80 -1.16 -7.50
C SER A 213 -24.00 -2.65 -7.24
N SER A 214 -22.98 -3.47 -7.48
CA SER A 214 -23.01 -4.93 -7.32
C SER A 214 -21.60 -5.49 -7.26
N VAL A 215 -21.44 -6.64 -6.60
CA VAL A 215 -20.18 -7.39 -6.56
C VAL A 215 -20.40 -8.75 -7.23
N TYR A 216 -19.59 -9.10 -8.23
CA TYR A 216 -19.50 -10.48 -8.70
C TYR A 216 -18.53 -11.23 -7.79
N PHE A 217 -18.95 -12.36 -7.22
CA PHE A 217 -18.18 -13.12 -6.23
C PHE A 217 -18.09 -14.59 -6.60
N ASN A 218 -16.91 -15.19 -6.44
CA ASN A 218 -16.67 -16.60 -6.67
C ASN A 218 -15.59 -17.13 -5.71
N GLN A 219 -15.72 -18.37 -5.22
CA GLN A 219 -14.75 -18.99 -4.33
C GLN A 219 -14.68 -20.51 -4.56
N THR A 220 -13.52 -21.10 -4.29
CA THR A 220 -13.29 -22.55 -4.34
C THR A 220 -12.43 -22.97 -3.14
N ASN A 221 -12.77 -24.11 -2.54
CA ASN A 221 -11.99 -24.70 -1.45
C ASN A 221 -10.64 -25.20 -1.99
N THR A 222 -9.57 -24.46 -1.72
CA THR A 222 -8.19 -24.82 -2.10
C THR A 222 -7.45 -25.56 -1.00
N GLY A 223 -8.00 -25.60 0.22
CA GLY A 223 -7.25 -25.98 1.41
C GLY A 223 -6.15 -24.96 1.75
N PRO A 224 -5.22 -25.33 2.66
CA PRO A 224 -4.13 -24.45 3.10
C PRO A 224 -3.09 -24.26 1.99
N VAL A 225 -3.09 -23.07 1.41
CA VAL A 225 -2.14 -22.64 0.36
C VAL A 225 -1.06 -21.69 0.89
N LEU A 226 -1.32 -21.01 2.02
CA LEU A 226 -0.35 -20.17 2.72
C LEU A 226 0.31 -20.89 3.90
N SER A 227 1.51 -20.42 4.27
CA SER A 227 2.25 -20.82 5.47
C SER A 227 2.71 -19.57 6.23
N PRO A 228 2.60 -19.53 7.58
CA PRO A 228 3.06 -18.39 8.38
C PRO A 228 4.57 -18.42 8.66
N THR A 229 5.25 -19.51 8.31
CA THR A 229 6.69 -19.73 8.55
C THR A 229 7.50 -19.95 7.27
N GLU A 230 6.82 -20.09 6.11
CA GLU A 230 7.44 -20.38 4.83
C GLU A 230 6.81 -19.53 3.72
N PHE A 231 7.65 -19.00 2.85
CA PHE A 231 7.19 -18.34 1.64
C PHE A 231 6.62 -19.37 0.65
N ASN A 232 5.44 -19.08 0.11
CA ASN A 232 4.85 -19.79 -1.02
C ASN A 232 4.80 -18.82 -2.21
N THR A 233 5.28 -19.25 -3.36
CA THR A 233 5.26 -18.47 -4.60
C THR A 233 3.89 -18.59 -5.24
N PHE A 234 3.31 -17.48 -5.68
CA PHE A 234 2.06 -17.43 -6.43
C PHE A 234 2.27 -16.75 -7.77
N THR A 235 1.70 -17.34 -8.83
CA THR A 235 1.60 -16.73 -10.15
C THR A 235 0.12 -16.52 -10.45
N VAL A 236 -0.33 -15.26 -10.38
CA VAL A 236 -1.72 -14.84 -10.60
C VAL A 236 -1.83 -14.21 -11.97
N SER A 237 -2.71 -14.72 -12.82
CA SER A 237 -3.03 -14.12 -14.12
C SER A 237 -4.48 -13.66 -14.17
N TYR A 238 -4.71 -12.46 -14.69
CA TYR A 238 -5.98 -12.05 -15.28
C TYR A 238 -5.76 -11.91 -16.78
N ARG A 239 -6.52 -12.64 -17.61
CA ARG A 239 -6.43 -12.54 -19.07
C ARG A 239 -7.81 -12.55 -19.70
N ASN A 240 -8.25 -11.42 -20.25
CA ASN A 240 -9.57 -11.23 -20.87
C ASN A 240 -10.73 -11.90 -20.10
N GLY A 241 -10.86 -11.61 -18.80
CA GLY A 241 -11.88 -12.19 -17.92
C GLY A 241 -11.51 -13.52 -17.23
N SER A 242 -10.55 -14.28 -17.75
CA SER A 242 -10.07 -15.49 -17.08
C SER A 242 -9.13 -15.15 -15.93
N VAL A 243 -9.39 -15.68 -14.73
CA VAL A 243 -8.50 -15.59 -13.56
C VAL A 243 -7.93 -16.97 -13.25
N THR A 244 -6.59 -17.07 -13.25
CA THR A 244 -5.86 -18.27 -12.82
C THR A 244 -4.84 -17.96 -11.74
N ILE A 245 -4.68 -18.91 -10.82
CA ILE A 245 -3.70 -18.84 -9.72
C ILE A 245 -2.94 -20.17 -9.69
N PHE A 246 -1.63 -20.10 -9.85
CA PHE A 246 -0.70 -21.22 -9.66
C PHE A 246 0.08 -21.01 -8.36
N ARG A 247 0.46 -22.12 -7.70
CA ARG A 247 1.28 -22.14 -6.48
C ARG A 247 2.61 -22.80 -6.81
N ASN A 248 3.72 -22.29 -6.29
CA ASN A 248 5.07 -22.89 -6.33
C ASN A 248 5.50 -23.43 -7.72
N ASP A 249 5.07 -22.76 -8.80
CA ASP A 249 5.25 -23.17 -10.21
C ASP A 249 4.72 -24.59 -10.56
N GLU A 250 3.70 -25.05 -9.83
CA GLU A 250 2.88 -26.22 -10.18
C GLU A 250 2.21 -26.05 -11.55
N SER A 251 2.04 -27.14 -12.31
CA SER A 251 1.49 -27.10 -13.68
C SER A 251 -0.03 -26.89 -13.74
N GLU A 252 -0.74 -27.21 -12.66
CA GLU A 252 -2.20 -27.08 -12.55
C GLU A 252 -2.54 -25.87 -11.65
N PRO A 253 -3.54 -25.06 -12.00
CA PRO A 253 -3.93 -23.91 -11.19
C PRO A 253 -4.72 -24.36 -9.95
N ILE A 254 -4.34 -23.87 -8.76
CA ILE A 254 -5.11 -24.04 -7.53
C ILE A 254 -6.47 -23.32 -7.58
N PHE A 255 -6.62 -22.34 -8.47
CA PHE A 255 -7.87 -21.63 -8.74
C PHE A 255 -7.93 -21.20 -10.20
N ASN A 256 -9.03 -21.49 -10.89
CA ASN A 256 -9.28 -21.13 -12.28
C ASN A 256 -10.76 -20.80 -12.45
N VAL A 257 -11.09 -19.60 -12.91
CA VAL A 257 -12.48 -19.13 -13.06
C VAL A 257 -12.63 -18.06 -14.13
N THR A 258 -13.78 -18.03 -14.79
CA THR A 258 -14.20 -16.89 -15.63
C THR A 258 -14.85 -15.82 -14.75
N SER A 259 -14.19 -14.68 -14.61
CA SER A 259 -14.76 -13.42 -14.12
C SER A 259 -15.52 -12.71 -15.25
N GLU A 260 -16.34 -11.72 -14.89
CA GLU A 260 -16.74 -10.68 -15.85
C GLU A 260 -15.51 -9.90 -16.37
N LEU A 261 -15.66 -9.30 -17.55
CA LEU A 261 -14.64 -8.45 -18.16
C LEU A 261 -14.47 -7.14 -17.38
N MET A 262 -13.23 -6.78 -17.10
CA MET A 262 -12.84 -5.47 -16.59
C MET A 262 -12.58 -4.50 -17.75
N PRO A 263 -12.84 -3.20 -17.59
CA PRO A 263 -12.16 -2.19 -18.39
C PRO A 263 -10.65 -2.21 -18.11
N PRO A 264 -9.80 -1.54 -18.92
CA PRO A 264 -8.35 -1.63 -18.82
C PRO A 264 -7.81 -1.38 -17.41
N ILE A 265 -7.06 -2.35 -16.89
CA ILE A 265 -6.44 -2.33 -15.57
C ILE A 265 -5.31 -1.31 -15.59
N THR A 266 -5.40 -0.33 -14.70
CA THR A 266 -4.46 0.79 -14.54
C THR A 266 -3.58 0.64 -13.30
N SER A 267 -4.00 -0.15 -12.30
CA SER A 267 -3.18 -0.41 -11.10
C SER A 267 -3.23 -1.86 -10.66
N VAL A 268 -2.08 -2.33 -10.18
CA VAL A 268 -1.86 -3.65 -9.56
C VAL A 268 -1.41 -3.44 -8.12
N GLY A 269 -1.91 -4.26 -7.20
CA GLY A 269 -1.43 -4.30 -5.82
C GLY A 269 -1.43 -5.71 -5.21
N ILE A 270 -0.69 -5.86 -4.12
CA ILE A 270 -0.56 -7.10 -3.33
C ILE A 270 -0.84 -6.76 -1.86
N GLY A 271 -1.63 -7.58 -1.16
CA GLY A 271 -1.90 -7.36 0.26
C GLY A 271 -3.12 -8.07 0.83
N SER A 272 -3.84 -7.38 1.73
CA SER A 272 -5.10 -7.86 2.29
C SER A 272 -6.03 -6.73 2.74
N MET A 273 -7.33 -6.99 2.65
CA MET A 273 -8.38 -6.21 3.31
C MET A 273 -8.32 -6.36 4.85
N HIS A 274 -9.21 -5.64 5.53
CA HIS A 274 -9.44 -5.54 6.99
C HIS A 274 -9.66 -6.86 7.78
N TRP A 275 -9.47 -8.02 7.15
CA TRP A 275 -9.53 -9.36 7.77
C TRP A 275 -8.23 -10.16 7.59
N GLY A 276 -7.21 -9.56 6.96
CA GLY A 276 -5.91 -10.18 6.72
C GLY A 276 -5.07 -10.28 7.97
N SER A 277 -4.30 -11.36 8.09
CA SER A 277 -3.19 -11.43 9.03
C SER A 277 -1.96 -10.69 8.50
N TRP A 278 -1.03 -10.37 9.41
CA TRP A 278 0.32 -9.96 9.04
C TRP A 278 0.94 -10.87 7.98
N LYS A 279 1.59 -10.30 6.99
CA LYS A 279 2.24 -11.02 5.89
C LYS A 279 3.59 -10.44 5.57
N SER A 280 4.48 -11.30 5.08
CA SER A 280 5.74 -10.93 4.45
C SER A 280 5.66 -11.29 2.97
N VAL A 281 6.06 -10.37 2.10
CA VAL A 281 6.05 -10.53 0.65
C VAL A 281 7.45 -10.27 0.07
N ARG A 282 7.82 -11.06 -0.94
CA ARG A 282 8.88 -10.71 -1.90
C ARG A 282 8.22 -10.64 -3.28
N VAL A 283 8.38 -9.55 -4.01
CA VAL A 283 7.66 -9.35 -5.28
C VAL A 283 8.51 -9.87 -6.43
N ALA A 284 8.10 -11.00 -7.01
CA ALA A 284 8.93 -11.83 -7.88
C ALA A 284 8.56 -11.67 -9.37
N ARG A 285 8.75 -10.44 -9.87
CA ARG A 285 8.83 -10.06 -11.31
C ARG A 285 7.49 -9.94 -12.08
N TYR A 286 7.56 -9.20 -13.20
CA TYR A 286 6.48 -8.95 -14.19
C TYR A 286 6.86 -9.72 -15.47
N ASP A 287 5.92 -10.48 -16.05
CA ASP A 287 6.10 -11.13 -17.36
C ASP A 287 6.08 -10.13 -18.54
N ARG A 288 7.27 -9.72 -18.97
CA ARG A 288 7.69 -9.43 -20.37
C ARG A 288 6.93 -8.44 -21.25
N ALA A 289 6.10 -7.56 -20.70
CA ALA A 289 5.75 -6.27 -21.35
C ALA A 289 6.53 -5.06 -20.78
N TRP A 290 7.20 -5.20 -19.62
CA TRP A 290 7.83 -4.09 -18.87
C TRP A 290 8.99 -3.37 -19.58
N ALA A 291 9.90 -4.11 -20.21
CA ALA A 291 11.29 -3.68 -20.34
C ALA A 291 11.61 -2.88 -21.63
N THR A 292 11.10 -1.65 -21.73
CA THR A 292 11.51 -0.69 -22.79
C THR A 292 11.78 0.75 -22.31
N ASP A 293 11.48 1.08 -21.06
CA ASP A 293 11.49 2.48 -20.59
C ASP A 293 12.86 2.85 -19.96
N SER A 294 13.63 3.70 -20.63
CA SER A 294 15.08 3.86 -20.41
C SER A 294 15.47 4.87 -19.30
N TRP A 295 14.75 4.87 -18.17
CA TRP A 295 14.94 5.84 -17.07
C TRP A 295 15.64 5.27 -15.83
N ILE A 296 15.95 3.97 -15.82
CA ILE A 296 16.62 3.27 -14.70
C ILE A 296 18.16 3.39 -14.78
N THR A 297 18.71 3.86 -15.91
CA THR A 297 20.16 4.02 -16.10
C THR A 297 20.75 5.30 -15.49
N ASP A 298 19.93 6.24 -15.02
CA ASP A 298 20.39 7.57 -14.57
C ASP A 298 20.85 7.58 -13.09
N ASP A 299 21.76 6.66 -12.79
CA ASP A 299 22.98 6.80 -11.96
C ASP A 299 22.95 7.69 -10.69
N ILE A 300 21.86 7.69 -9.91
CA ILE A 300 21.77 8.45 -8.65
C ILE A 300 21.28 7.58 -7.46
N GLY A 301 22.22 7.01 -6.71
CA GLY A 301 22.12 7.08 -5.24
C GLY A 301 22.03 5.81 -4.39
N PHE A 302 22.75 4.74 -4.71
CA PHE A 302 23.10 3.73 -3.67
C PHE A 302 24.18 4.30 -2.71
N SER A 303 24.05 4.02 -1.41
CA SER A 303 25.18 4.13 -0.46
C SER A 303 25.00 3.20 0.74
N ASN A 304 25.77 2.10 0.79
CA ASN A 304 25.93 1.29 2.00
C ASN A 304 26.91 1.97 2.97
N MET A 305 26.48 2.21 4.21
CA MET A 305 27.24 2.09 5.48
C MET A 305 26.18 1.91 6.61
N ASP A 306 26.40 1.18 7.71
CA ASP A 306 27.64 0.63 8.26
C ASP A 306 27.55 -0.87 8.57
N THR A 307 28.70 -1.57 8.46
CA THR A 307 28.95 -2.85 9.13
C THR A 307 30.29 -2.77 9.85
N THR A 308 30.29 -2.39 11.14
CA THR A 308 31.49 -2.35 11.97
C THR A 308 31.66 -3.67 12.75
N ILE A 309 32.43 -4.58 12.17
CA ILE A 309 32.90 -5.79 12.85
C ILE A 309 33.97 -5.38 13.88
N TYR A 310 33.73 -5.68 15.16
CA TYR A 310 34.77 -5.67 16.20
C TYR A 310 35.24 -7.08 16.50
N SER A 311 36.39 -7.47 15.95
CA SER A 311 37.26 -8.50 16.53
C SER A 311 38.68 -8.37 15.96
N PRO A 312 39.73 -8.53 16.77
CA PRO A 312 40.99 -9.12 16.30
C PRO A 312 40.84 -10.63 16.05
#